data_AF-A0A949HIM2-F1
#
_entry.id   AF-A0A949HIM2-F1
#
_cell.length_a   1.000
_cell.length_b   1.000
_cell.length_c   1.000
_cell.angle_alpha   90.00
_cell.angle_beta   90.00
_cell.angle_gamma   90.00
#
_symmetry.space_group_name_H-M   'P 1'
#
loop_
_entity.id
_entity.type
_entity.pdbx_description
1 polymer ?
#
loop_
_entity_poly.entity_id
_entity_poly.type
_entity_poly.pdbx_seq_one_letter_code
_entity_poly.pdbx_strand_id
1 'polypeptide(L)'
;MALAAGLTVATLLGGFSARSTVRTVQWVAIVAFGAAVIFGGAILIALKMADWSSGGSEEDFEELVVESERLAAEGVAAEPDEMEFLELDPWSDEDFEELVRDALDDLPDLLREALNRNVAVVISDGGRRHRAYGLYQGDGAHRDDYSDRIIIFRDTLRRDFGHDPDLLREQVTITVRHELAHHIGFDELGVRGLGL
;
A
#
# COMPACT_ATOMS: atom_id res chain seq x y z
N MET A 1 -37.99 3.54 -30.73
CA MET A 1 -36.52 3.41 -30.57
C MET A 1 -35.76 3.74 -31.86
N ALA A 2 -36.02 3.09 -32.99
CA ALA A 2 -35.30 3.34 -34.26
C ALA A 2 -35.37 4.81 -34.76
N LEU A 3 -36.54 5.45 -34.68
CA LEU A 3 -36.71 6.86 -35.07
C LEU A 3 -35.98 7.84 -34.12
N ALA A 4 -35.95 7.55 -32.81
CA ALA A 4 -35.25 8.36 -31.83
C ALA A 4 -33.73 8.23 -32.01
N ALA A 5 -33.21 7.02 -32.19
CA ALA A 5 -31.79 6.78 -32.46
C ALA A 5 -31.32 7.47 -33.75
N GLY A 6 -32.10 7.38 -34.83
CA GLY A 6 -31.80 8.08 -36.09
C GLY A 6 -31.77 9.61 -35.94
N LEU A 7 -32.71 10.19 -35.19
CA LEU A 7 -32.74 11.63 -34.93
C LEU A 7 -31.61 12.08 -34.00
N THR A 8 -31.21 11.25 -33.04
CA THR A 8 -30.10 11.50 -32.11
C THR A 8 -28.77 11.54 -32.86
N VAL A 9 -28.50 10.55 -33.71
CA VAL A 9 -27.28 10.47 -34.55
C VAL A 9 -27.22 11.62 -35.55
N ALA A 10 -28.33 11.95 -36.21
CA ALA A 10 -28.41 13.08 -37.14
C ALA A 10 -28.12 14.43 -36.45
N THR A 11 -28.53 14.59 -35.19
CA THR A 11 -28.30 15.82 -34.42
C THR A 11 -26.85 15.92 -33.92
N LEU A 12 -26.23 14.80 -33.55
CA LEU A 12 -24.80 14.75 -33.17
C LEU A 12 -23.87 15.04 -34.36
N LEU A 13 -24.23 14.59 -35.57
CA LEU A 13 -23.42 14.79 -36.79
C LEU A 13 -23.70 16.13 -37.50
N GLY A 14 -24.95 16.60 -37.48
CA GLY A 14 -25.39 17.77 -38.25
C GLY A 14 -25.67 19.04 -37.44
N GLY A 15 -25.57 18.96 -36.11
CA GLY A 15 -25.92 20.06 -35.20
C GLY A 15 -27.43 20.25 -35.01
N PHE A 16 -27.79 21.20 -34.12
CA PHE A 16 -29.20 21.52 -33.85
C PHE A 16 -29.83 22.36 -34.96
N SER A 17 -31.10 22.10 -35.25
CA SER A 17 -31.86 22.90 -36.21
C SER A 17 -32.06 24.33 -35.70
N ALA A 18 -31.98 25.32 -36.60
CA ALA A 18 -32.27 26.73 -36.31
C ALA A 18 -33.76 27.00 -36.03
N ARG A 19 -34.67 26.10 -36.41
CA ARG A 19 -36.11 26.22 -36.09
C ARG A 19 -36.39 25.72 -34.67
N SER A 20 -36.96 26.58 -33.84
CA SER A 20 -37.18 26.28 -32.41
C SER A 20 -38.00 25.02 -32.15
N THR A 21 -39.02 24.72 -32.98
CA THR A 21 -39.86 23.53 -32.83
C THR A 21 -39.09 22.23 -33.09
N VAL A 22 -38.25 22.21 -34.13
CA VAL A 22 -37.43 21.04 -34.49
C VAL A 22 -36.36 20.81 -33.43
N ARG A 23 -35.75 21.89 -32.91
CA ARG A 23 -34.74 21.82 -31.84
C ARG A 23 -35.29 21.19 -30.56
N THR A 24 -36.53 21.51 -30.17
CA THR A 24 -37.17 20.89 -28.99
C THR A 24 -37.37 19.39 -29.19
N VAL A 25 -37.80 18.96 -30.38
CA VAL A 25 -37.99 17.53 -30.70
C VAL A 25 -36.65 16.77 -30.68
N GLN A 26 -35.58 17.38 -31.20
CA GLN A 26 -34.23 16.80 -31.14
C GLN A 26 -33.75 16.61 -29.69
N TRP A 27 -33.95 17.61 -28.82
CA TRP A 27 -33.60 17.51 -27.40
C TRP A 27 -34.34 16.39 -26.68
N VAL A 28 -35.66 16.30 -26.88
CA VAL A 28 -36.47 15.22 -26.28
C VAL A 28 -35.99 13.84 -26.76
N ALA A 29 -35.60 13.71 -28.04
CA ALA A 29 -35.08 12.46 -28.57
C ALA A 29 -33.73 12.05 -27.95
N ILE A 30 -32.81 13.01 -27.76
CA ILE A 30 -31.50 12.77 -27.11
C ILE A 30 -31.70 12.31 -25.67
N VAL A 31 -32.54 13.01 -24.90
CA VAL A 31 -32.80 12.67 -23.50
C VAL A 31 -33.44 11.28 -23.38
N ALA A 32 -34.44 10.98 -24.21
CA ALA A 32 -35.09 9.68 -24.21
C ALA A 32 -34.12 8.54 -24.59
N PHE A 33 -33.22 8.79 -25.55
CA PHE A 33 -32.20 7.82 -25.94
C PHE A 33 -31.16 7.59 -24.82
N GLY A 34 -30.66 8.65 -24.20
CA GLY A 34 -29.73 8.56 -23.07
C GLY A 34 -30.32 7.79 -21.88
N ALA A 35 -31.57 8.08 -21.52
CA ALA A 35 -32.28 7.36 -20.46
C ALA A 35 -32.41 5.86 -20.75
N ALA A 36 -32.70 5.49 -22.01
CA ALA A 36 -32.79 4.10 -22.41
C ALA A 36 -31.45 3.35 -22.36
N VAL A 37 -30.35 4.01 -22.74
CA VAL A 37 -28.99 3.43 -22.64
C VAL A 37 -28.60 3.19 -21.17
N ILE A 38 -28.84 4.17 -20.30
CA ILE A 38 -28.56 4.05 -18.87
C ILE A 38 -29.37 2.91 -18.26
N PHE A 39 -30.68 2.87 -18.53
CA PHE A 39 -31.57 1.85 -17.98
C PHE A 39 -31.22 0.45 -18.51
N GLY A 40 -30.93 0.32 -19.81
CA GLY A 40 -30.48 -0.94 -20.40
C GLY A 40 -29.14 -1.41 -19.82
N GLY A 41 -28.18 -0.50 -19.63
CA GLY A 41 -26.90 -0.81 -18.98
C GLY A 41 -27.07 -1.27 -17.53
N ALA A 42 -27.92 -0.60 -16.77
CA ALA A 42 -28.23 -0.99 -15.39
C ALA A 42 -28.86 -2.39 -15.31
N ILE A 43 -29.77 -2.75 -16.22
CA ILE A 43 -30.35 -4.10 -16.30
C ILE A 43 -29.28 -5.14 -16.62
N LEU A 44 -28.38 -4.87 -17.57
CA LEU A 44 -27.30 -5.80 -17.91
C LEU A 44 -26.36 -6.04 -16.72
N ILE A 45 -26.00 -4.98 -15.99
CA ILE A 45 -25.17 -5.08 -14.78
C ILE A 45 -25.90 -5.88 -13.70
N ALA A 46 -27.18 -5.61 -13.47
CA ALA A 46 -27.98 -6.34 -12.48
C ALA A 46 -28.09 -7.83 -12.82
N LEU A 47 -28.32 -8.18 -14.09
CA LEU A 47 -28.33 -9.56 -14.56
C LEU A 47 -26.96 -10.24 -14.40
N LYS A 48 -25.86 -9.51 -14.66
CA LYS A 48 -24.50 -10.02 -14.46
C LYS A 48 -24.14 -10.22 -12.98
N MET A 49 -24.64 -9.37 -12.09
CA MET A 49 -24.43 -9.51 -10.64
C MET A 49 -25.26 -10.65 -10.03
N ALA A 50 -26.44 -10.96 -10.59
CA ALA A 50 -27.26 -12.08 -10.14
C ALA A 50 -26.59 -13.45 -10.38
N ASP A 51 -25.80 -13.56 -11.46
CA ASP A 51 -24.98 -14.73 -11.78
C ASP A 51 -23.82 -14.93 -10.77
N TRP A 52 -23.37 -13.86 -10.12
CA TRP A 52 -22.33 -13.91 -9.09
C TRP A 52 -22.86 -14.34 -7.72
N SER A 53 -24.17 -14.22 -7.46
CA SER A 53 -24.76 -14.61 -6.17
C SER A 53 -25.16 -16.08 -6.09
N SER A 54 -25.15 -16.81 -7.20
CA SER A 54 -25.12 -18.27 -7.17
C SER A 54 -23.70 -18.73 -6.86
N GLY A 55 -23.31 -18.60 -5.59
CA GLY A 55 -22.24 -19.40 -5.02
C GLY A 55 -22.56 -20.89 -5.19
N GLY A 56 -21.53 -21.75 -5.11
CA GLY A 56 -21.68 -23.20 -5.23
C GLY A 56 -22.88 -23.73 -4.43
N SER A 57 -23.49 -24.79 -4.94
CA SER A 57 -24.61 -25.45 -4.27
C SER A 57 -24.22 -25.85 -2.84
N GLU A 58 -25.20 -26.07 -1.97
CA GLU A 58 -24.94 -26.56 -0.59
C GLU A 58 -24.09 -27.86 -0.63
N GLU A 59 -24.27 -28.68 -1.67
CA GLU A 59 -23.49 -29.89 -1.92
C GLU A 59 -22.00 -29.59 -2.20
N ASP A 60 -21.70 -28.55 -2.98
CA ASP A 60 -20.32 -28.11 -3.23
C ASP A 60 -19.66 -27.58 -1.95
N PHE A 61 -20.43 -26.91 -1.09
CA PHE A 61 -19.94 -26.42 0.20
C PHE A 61 -19.66 -27.58 1.16
N GLU A 62 -20.55 -28.56 1.25
CA GLU A 62 -20.33 -29.76 2.06
C GLU A 62 -19.10 -30.55 1.58
N GLU A 63 -18.90 -30.69 0.27
CA GLU A 63 -17.71 -31.33 -0.30
C GLU A 63 -16.43 -30.57 0.07
N LEU A 64 -16.43 -29.24 -0.02
CA LEU A 64 -15.31 -28.40 0.39
C LEU A 64 -15.01 -28.53 1.89
N VAL A 65 -16.04 -28.60 2.74
CA VAL A 65 -15.87 -28.79 4.18
C VAL A 65 -15.22 -30.14 4.47
N VAL A 66 -15.74 -31.22 3.90
CA VAL A 66 -15.19 -32.57 4.09
C VAL A 66 -13.74 -32.65 3.62
N GLU A 67 -13.42 -32.04 2.47
CA GLU A 67 -12.04 -32.00 1.97
C GLU A 67 -11.14 -31.15 2.88
N SER A 68 -11.63 -30.01 3.40
CA SER A 68 -10.88 -29.21 4.36
C SER A 68 -10.61 -29.96 5.67
N GLU A 69 -11.57 -30.72 6.18
CA GLU A 69 -11.42 -31.54 7.38
C GLU A 69 -10.43 -32.70 7.15
N ARG A 70 -10.46 -33.32 5.97
CA ARG A 70 -9.50 -34.36 5.58
C ARG A 70 -8.08 -33.81 5.52
N LEU A 71 -7.87 -32.67 4.88
CA LEU A 71 -6.56 -32.02 4.78
C LEU A 71 -6.05 -31.58 6.17
N ALA A 72 -6.92 -31.06 7.03
CA ALA A 72 -6.58 -30.73 8.40
C ALA A 72 -6.17 -31.99 9.20
N ALA A 73 -6.88 -33.11 9.03
CA ALA A 73 -6.56 -34.38 9.69
C ALA A 73 -5.27 -35.03 9.14
N GLU A 74 -4.94 -34.80 7.87
CA GLU A 74 -3.72 -35.29 7.23
C GLU A 74 -2.47 -34.45 7.57
N GLY A 75 -2.63 -33.32 8.28
CA GLY A 75 -1.52 -32.47 8.67
C GLY A 75 -0.75 -31.91 7.47
N VAL A 76 -1.40 -31.76 6.32
CA VAL A 76 -0.79 -31.20 5.10
C VAL A 76 -0.61 -29.67 5.17
N ALA A 77 -1.19 -29.03 6.18
CA ALA A 77 -0.72 -27.72 6.61
C ALA A 77 0.69 -27.94 7.18
N ALA A 78 1.71 -27.54 6.43
CA ALA A 78 3.00 -27.25 7.01
C ALA A 78 2.74 -26.15 8.05
N GLU A 79 2.60 -26.53 9.32
CA GLU A 79 2.86 -25.60 10.41
C GLU A 79 4.33 -25.21 10.20
N PRO A 80 4.64 -23.97 9.77
CA PRO A 80 6.02 -23.54 9.80
C PRO A 80 6.48 -23.77 11.24
N ASP A 81 7.56 -24.54 11.41
CA ASP A 81 8.16 -24.76 12.73
C ASP A 81 8.37 -23.37 13.32
N GLU A 82 7.70 -23.03 14.44
CA GLU A 82 7.74 -21.70 15.05
C GLU A 82 9.19 -21.26 15.38
N MET A 83 10.15 -22.20 15.29
CA MET A 83 11.58 -22.00 15.45
C MET A 83 12.32 -21.56 14.17
N GLU A 84 11.80 -21.81 12.96
CA GLU A 84 12.41 -21.31 11.70
C GLU A 84 12.18 -19.80 11.51
N PHE A 85 11.20 -19.23 12.23
CA PHE A 85 10.86 -17.81 12.23
C PHE A 85 11.72 -16.95 13.18
N LEU A 86 12.60 -17.53 14.02
CA LEU A 86 13.16 -16.81 15.18
C LEU A 86 14.68 -16.64 15.28
N GLU A 87 15.45 -16.96 14.24
CA GLU A 87 16.86 -16.51 14.17
C GLU A 87 17.13 -15.84 12.81
N LEU A 88 16.66 -14.60 12.64
CA LEU A 88 17.07 -13.73 11.54
C LEU A 88 18.60 -13.76 11.44
N ASP A 89 19.16 -14.21 10.30
CA ASP A 89 20.60 -14.16 10.08
C ASP A 89 20.98 -12.72 9.75
N PRO A 90 21.62 -11.98 10.67
CA PRO A 90 21.93 -10.57 10.46
C PRO A 90 22.83 -10.30 9.24
N TRP A 91 23.50 -11.32 8.71
CA TRP A 91 24.35 -11.24 7.51
C TRP A 91 23.59 -11.46 6.20
N SER A 92 22.38 -12.00 6.26
CA SER A 92 21.48 -12.07 5.12
C SER A 92 20.82 -10.70 4.89
N ASP A 93 20.82 -10.25 3.64
CA ASP A 93 20.28 -8.93 3.28
C ASP A 93 18.78 -8.84 3.54
N GLU A 94 18.05 -9.94 3.35
CA GLU A 94 16.62 -10.05 3.60
C GLU A 94 16.31 -9.94 5.11
N ASP A 95 17.06 -10.65 5.94
CA ASP A 95 16.88 -10.60 7.39
C ASP A 95 17.28 -9.23 7.95
N PHE A 96 18.28 -8.55 7.38
CA PHE A 96 18.60 -7.17 7.76
C PHE A 96 17.48 -6.20 7.38
N GLU A 97 16.83 -6.39 6.23
CA GLU A 97 15.64 -5.61 5.87
C GLU A 97 14.50 -5.84 6.87
N GLU A 98 14.32 -7.08 7.33
CA GLU A 98 13.32 -7.43 8.34
C GLU A 98 13.65 -6.79 9.70
N LEU A 99 14.90 -6.81 10.15
CA LEU A 99 15.35 -6.10 11.35
C LEU A 99 15.04 -4.60 11.30
N VAL A 100 15.19 -3.97 10.13
CA VAL A 100 14.84 -2.55 9.94
C VAL A 100 13.33 -2.34 9.98
N ARG A 101 12.52 -3.27 9.45
CA ARG A 101 11.05 -3.22 9.53
C ARG A 101 10.58 -3.34 10.98
N ASP A 102 11.08 -4.32 11.72
CA ASP A 102 10.78 -4.50 13.15
C ASP A 102 11.09 -3.24 13.95
N ALA A 103 12.26 -2.63 13.71
CA ALA A 103 12.66 -1.38 14.34
C ALA A 103 11.69 -0.22 14.06
N LEU A 104 11.08 -0.16 12.87
CA LEU A 104 10.07 0.84 12.51
C LEU A 104 8.73 0.54 13.18
N ASP A 105 8.36 -0.73 13.28
CA ASP A 105 7.14 -1.19 13.92
C ASP A 105 7.17 -1.01 15.44
N ASP A 106 8.36 -0.98 16.05
CA ASP A 106 8.57 -0.71 17.48
C ASP A 106 8.72 0.78 17.83
N LEU A 107 8.46 1.69 16.88
CA LEU A 107 8.55 3.13 17.15
C LEU A 107 7.40 3.63 18.05
N PRO A 108 7.70 4.54 18.99
CA PRO A 108 6.68 5.31 19.69
C PRO A 108 5.75 6.04 18.70
N ASP A 109 4.46 6.17 19.04
CA ASP A 109 3.43 6.78 18.19
C ASP A 109 3.82 8.14 17.63
N LEU A 110 4.49 8.96 18.46
CA LEU A 110 5.00 10.28 18.10
C LEU A 110 5.99 10.25 16.92
N LEU A 111 6.85 9.24 16.88
CA LEU A 111 7.83 9.04 15.81
C LEU A 111 7.17 8.43 14.57
N ARG A 112 6.23 7.49 14.76
CA ARG A 112 5.47 6.87 13.66
C ARG A 112 4.70 7.90 12.84
N GLU A 113 4.11 8.90 13.50
CA GLU A 113 3.42 10.01 12.83
C GLU A 113 4.34 10.87 11.97
N ALA A 114 5.64 10.94 12.30
CA ALA A 114 6.62 11.64 11.48
C ALA A 114 6.92 10.87 10.18
N LEU A 115 6.97 9.53 10.22
CA LEU A 115 7.15 8.70 9.03
C LEU A 115 5.97 8.81 8.04
N ASN A 116 4.74 8.97 8.56
CA ASN A 116 3.53 9.16 7.75
C ASN A 116 3.59 10.41 6.86
N ARG A 117 4.51 11.35 7.13
CA ARG A 117 4.73 12.57 6.32
C ARG A 117 5.64 12.34 5.12
N ASN A 118 5.56 11.14 4.51
CA ASN A 118 6.26 10.78 3.29
C ASN A 118 7.78 10.69 3.46
N VAL A 119 8.25 10.11 4.59
CA VAL A 119 9.67 9.82 4.81
C VAL A 119 9.98 8.40 4.35
N ALA A 120 10.87 8.24 3.37
CA ALA A 120 11.32 6.93 2.89
C ALA A 120 12.47 6.39 3.73
N VAL A 121 12.41 5.13 4.16
CA VAL A 121 13.54 4.46 4.81
C VAL A 121 14.29 3.63 3.76
N VAL A 122 15.61 3.84 3.65
CA VAL A 122 16.45 3.19 2.63
C VAL A 122 17.69 2.59 3.25
N ILE A 123 18.00 1.35 2.89
CA ILE A 123 19.22 0.67 3.33
C ILE A 123 20.35 0.93 2.32
N SER A 124 21.56 1.18 2.81
CA SER A 124 22.74 1.45 1.99
C SER A 124 24.01 0.89 2.62
N ASP A 125 25.04 0.63 1.81
CA ASP A 125 26.37 0.23 2.27
C ASP A 125 27.38 1.40 2.22
N GLY A 126 26.87 2.63 2.33
CA GLY A 126 27.66 3.87 2.27
C GLY A 126 28.19 4.37 3.62
N GLY A 127 27.99 3.62 4.71
CA GLY A 127 28.22 4.09 6.08
C GLY A 127 29.68 4.44 6.34
N ARG A 128 30.62 3.63 5.83
CA ARG A 128 32.05 3.92 5.99
C ARG A 128 32.48 5.28 5.42
N ARG A 129 31.86 5.72 4.34
CA ARG A 129 32.15 7.03 3.72
C ARG A 129 31.59 8.19 4.55
N HIS A 130 30.43 7.99 5.15
CA HIS A 130 29.75 9.00 5.96
C HIS A 130 30.14 8.95 7.44
N ARG A 131 30.83 7.88 7.87
CA ARG A 131 31.19 7.57 9.26
C ARG A 131 29.98 7.59 10.20
N ALA A 132 28.86 7.04 9.73
CA ALA A 132 27.60 7.04 10.45
C ALA A 132 26.90 5.69 10.28
N TYR A 133 25.99 5.36 11.21
CA TYR A 133 25.11 4.20 11.13
C TYR A 133 23.76 4.52 10.47
N GLY A 134 23.35 5.79 10.53
CA GLY A 134 22.20 6.32 9.82
C GLY A 134 22.47 7.74 9.34
N LEU A 135 21.62 8.25 8.45
CA LEU A 135 21.45 9.68 8.26
C LEU A 135 20.02 10.00 7.88
N TYR A 136 19.54 11.15 8.34
CA TYR A 136 18.41 11.81 7.72
C TYR A 136 18.88 12.69 6.54
N GLN A 137 18.25 12.54 5.38
CA GLN A 137 18.45 13.34 4.18
C GLN A 137 17.12 13.96 3.75
N GLY A 138 16.92 15.22 4.09
CA GLY A 138 15.81 16.05 3.57
C GLY A 138 16.37 17.17 2.69
N ASP A 139 15.68 17.49 1.61
CA ASP A 139 16.06 18.64 0.78
C ASP A 139 15.57 19.91 1.48
N GLY A 140 16.49 20.69 2.02
CA GLY A 140 16.19 21.98 2.62
C GLY A 140 15.56 22.93 1.61
N ALA A 141 14.24 22.95 1.55
CA ALA A 141 13.42 24.00 0.98
C ALA A 141 13.59 24.34 -0.52
N HIS A 142 14.17 23.50 -1.39
CA HIS A 142 14.43 23.92 -2.79
C HIS A 142 14.11 22.96 -3.95
N ARG A 143 13.48 21.78 -3.76
CA ARG A 143 12.96 20.98 -4.89
C ARG A 143 11.69 20.21 -4.53
N ASP A 144 10.62 20.45 -5.30
CA ASP A 144 9.26 19.90 -5.14
C ASP A 144 9.10 18.39 -5.44
N ASP A 145 10.15 17.55 -5.43
CA ASP A 145 10.01 16.17 -5.95
C ASP A 145 10.85 15.08 -5.26
N TYR A 146 11.49 15.36 -4.12
CA TYR A 146 12.18 14.32 -3.35
C TYR A 146 11.60 14.22 -1.95
N SER A 147 10.91 13.10 -1.68
CA SER A 147 10.56 12.67 -0.34
C SER A 147 11.79 12.68 0.56
N ASP A 148 11.63 13.19 1.77
CA ASP A 148 12.63 13.06 2.81
C ASP A 148 12.97 11.58 3.01
N ARG A 149 14.21 11.29 3.37
CA ARG A 149 14.65 9.91 3.50
C ARG A 149 15.61 9.67 4.65
N ILE A 150 15.39 8.57 5.35
CA ILE A 150 16.29 8.05 6.37
C ILE A 150 17.11 6.95 5.71
N ILE A 151 18.42 7.09 5.73
CA ILE A 151 19.35 6.11 5.19
C ILE A 151 19.93 5.32 6.35
N ILE A 152 19.73 4.00 6.38
CA ILE A 152 20.32 3.09 7.35
C ILE A 152 21.52 2.40 6.72
N PHE A 153 22.69 2.49 7.38
CA PHE A 153 23.95 1.98 6.86
C PHE A 153 24.28 0.59 7.37
N ARG A 154 23.88 -0.40 6.58
CA ARG A 154 24.06 -1.83 6.87
C ARG A 154 25.54 -2.21 6.99
N ASP A 155 26.41 -1.67 6.13
CA ASP A 155 27.84 -2.00 6.14
C ASP A 155 28.54 -1.66 7.46
N THR A 156 28.21 -0.52 8.06
CA THR A 156 28.78 -0.09 9.35
C THR A 156 28.11 -0.78 10.52
N LEU A 157 26.79 -0.95 10.49
CA LEU A 157 26.05 -1.65 11.55
C LEU A 157 26.48 -3.11 11.67
N ARG A 158 26.54 -3.84 10.55
CA ARG A 158 27.05 -5.23 10.53
C ARG A 158 28.51 -5.32 10.95
N ARG A 159 29.36 -4.38 10.51
CA ARG A 159 30.78 -4.39 10.87
C ARG A 159 30.97 -4.31 12.38
N ASP A 160 30.22 -3.43 13.04
CA ASP A 160 30.45 -3.09 14.44
C ASP A 160 29.61 -3.96 15.39
N PHE A 161 28.43 -4.43 14.96
CA PHE A 161 27.48 -5.15 15.80
C PHE A 161 27.04 -6.51 15.27
N GLY A 162 27.36 -6.87 14.02
CA GLY A 162 26.93 -8.14 13.39
C GLY A 162 27.55 -9.41 13.98
N HIS A 163 28.37 -9.29 15.03
CA HIS A 163 28.87 -10.43 15.80
C HIS A 163 27.84 -10.98 16.80
N ASP A 164 26.77 -10.21 17.09
CA ASP A 164 25.68 -10.58 17.98
C ASP A 164 24.36 -10.11 17.33
N PRO A 165 23.48 -11.03 16.91
CA PRO A 165 22.22 -10.69 16.24
C PRO A 165 21.29 -9.81 17.08
N ASP A 166 21.20 -10.06 18.39
CA ASP A 166 20.32 -9.32 19.28
C ASP A 166 20.86 -7.89 19.49
N LEU A 167 22.17 -7.75 19.64
CA LEU A 167 22.81 -6.45 19.70
C LEU A 167 22.64 -5.68 18.38
N LEU A 168 22.78 -6.33 17.23
CA LEU A 168 22.55 -5.68 15.94
C LEU A 168 21.12 -5.16 15.83
N ARG A 169 20.12 -5.97 16.21
CA ARG A 169 18.71 -5.57 16.25
C ARG A 169 18.52 -4.33 17.13
N GLU A 170 19.05 -4.35 18.34
CA GLU A 170 18.97 -3.21 19.26
C GLU A 170 19.59 -1.95 18.65
N GLN A 171 20.76 -2.06 18.03
CA GLN A 171 21.46 -0.92 17.43
C GLN A 171 20.76 -0.38 16.18
N VAL A 172 20.11 -1.23 15.38
CA VAL A 172 19.24 -0.80 14.28
C VAL A 172 18.08 0.04 14.83
N THR A 173 17.38 -0.45 15.85
CA THR A 173 16.28 0.27 16.51
C THR A 173 16.72 1.61 17.10
N ILE A 174 17.84 1.62 17.81
CA ILE A 174 18.45 2.85 18.35
C ILE A 174 18.74 3.83 17.21
N THR A 175 19.39 3.39 16.14
CA THR A 175 19.76 4.25 15.01
C THR A 175 18.53 4.87 14.35
N VAL A 176 17.50 4.07 14.04
CA VAL A 176 16.25 4.57 13.44
C VAL A 176 15.58 5.62 14.34
N ARG A 177 15.48 5.33 15.65
CA ARG A 177 14.91 6.27 16.63
C ARG A 177 15.70 7.57 16.70
N HIS A 178 17.03 7.49 16.72
CA HIS A 178 17.90 8.67 16.77
C HIS A 178 17.69 9.56 15.54
N GLU A 179 17.81 9.00 14.33
CA GLU A 179 17.67 9.79 13.09
C GLU A 179 16.30 10.47 12.98
N LEU A 180 15.24 9.76 13.38
CA LEU A 180 13.88 10.28 13.33
C LEU A 180 13.61 11.33 14.42
N ALA A 181 14.15 11.15 15.63
CA ALA A 181 14.05 12.11 16.72
C ALA A 181 14.82 13.41 16.42
N HIS A 182 16.01 13.32 15.83
CA HIS A 182 16.77 14.48 15.38
C HIS A 182 16.01 15.24 14.29
N HIS A 183 15.42 14.55 13.32
CA HIS A 183 14.67 15.18 12.23
C HIS A 183 13.53 16.08 12.74
N ILE A 184 12.74 15.59 13.70
CA ILE A 184 11.58 16.33 14.23
C ILE A 184 11.95 17.33 15.35
N GLY A 185 13.24 17.49 15.65
CA GLY A 185 13.76 18.51 16.56
C GLY A 185 13.75 18.14 18.05
N PHE A 186 13.68 16.85 18.42
CA PHE A 186 13.66 16.45 19.83
C PHE A 186 15.00 16.54 20.55
N ASP A 187 16.12 16.68 19.82
CA ASP A 187 17.45 16.79 20.43
C ASP A 187 17.68 18.15 21.14
N GLU A 188 17.00 19.23 20.70
CA GLU A 188 17.11 20.54 21.34
C GLU A 188 16.19 20.72 22.56
N LEU A 189 15.23 19.81 22.76
CA LEU A 189 14.27 19.82 23.86
C LEU A 189 14.47 18.60 24.78
N GLY A 190 15.73 18.34 25.15
CA GLY A 190 16.20 17.47 26.23
C GLY A 190 15.19 16.45 26.79
N VAL A 191 15.04 15.31 26.12
CA VAL A 191 14.14 14.25 26.57
C VAL A 191 14.93 13.14 27.28
N ARG A 192 15.26 13.37 28.55
CA ARG A 192 15.83 12.34 29.47
C ARG A 192 14.79 11.29 29.94
N GLY A 193 13.68 11.11 29.21
CA GLY A 193 12.54 10.29 29.62
C GLY A 193 12.12 9.19 28.65
N LEU A 194 12.82 9.00 27.52
CA LEU A 194 12.41 8.05 26.46
C LEU A 194 13.26 6.77 26.37
N GLY A 195 14.25 6.58 27.28
CA GLY A 195 15.09 5.38 27.25
C GLY A 195 15.86 5.21 25.94
N LEU A 196 16.38 6.33 25.40
CA LEU A 196 17.43 6.34 24.37
C LEU A 196 18.79 6.10 25.02
#